data_AF-A0A952AXP7-F1
#
_entry.id   AF-A0A952AXP7-F1
#
_cell.length_a   1.000
_cell.length_b   1.000
_cell.length_c   1.000
_cell.angle_alpha   90.00
_cell.angle_beta   90.00
_cell.angle_gamma   90.00
#
_symmetry.space_group_name_H-M   'P 1'
#
loop_
_entity.id
_entity.type
_entity.pdbx_description
1 polymer ?
#
loop_
_entity_poly.entity_id
_entity_poly.type
_entity_poly.pdbx_seq_one_letter_code
_entity_poly.pdbx_strand_id
1 'polypeptide(L)'
;MSKEEKKEEKKIIVDEDWKAEAQKEKEILAAQEEAEKEKKEEVKPDRGPLPEGNFAALVSMLTTQSLFALGLLHVKGQEEKEPDLEMAKYHIDILETIQEKTKGNLTPEEETVLSNTLNELHMGYVRVAG
;
A
#
# COMPACT_ATOMS: atom_id res chain seq x y z
N MET A 1 1.87 -85.90 -9.59
CA MET A 1 0.43 -85.67 -9.32
C MET A 1 0.37 -84.92 -7.99
N SER A 2 -0.22 -83.75 -7.80
CA SER A 2 -1.00 -82.87 -8.66
C SER A 2 -0.83 -81.44 -8.16
N LYS A 3 -1.01 -80.52 -9.10
CA LYS A 3 -0.99 -79.07 -9.03
C LYS A 3 -2.18 -78.55 -8.20
N GLU A 4 -1.97 -77.56 -7.33
CA GLU A 4 -3.00 -76.54 -7.07
C GLU A 4 -2.37 -75.24 -6.54
N GLU A 5 -2.84 -74.16 -7.14
CA GLU A 5 -2.37 -72.77 -7.06
C GLU A 5 -3.04 -72.02 -5.88
N LYS A 6 -2.40 -70.95 -5.39
CA LYS A 6 -2.98 -69.70 -4.83
C LYS A 6 -1.81 -68.90 -4.21
N LYS A 7 -1.22 -67.88 -4.86
CA LYS A 7 -1.73 -66.54 -5.20
C LYS A 7 -2.33 -65.84 -3.99
N GLU A 8 -1.56 -64.96 -3.34
CA GLU A 8 -2.00 -63.76 -2.60
C GLU A 8 -0.74 -62.99 -2.16
N GLU A 9 -0.31 -62.03 -2.98
CA GLU A 9 -0.54 -60.59 -2.78
C GLU A 9 0.46 -59.95 -1.81
N LYS A 10 1.49 -59.32 -2.38
CA LYS A 10 2.27 -58.28 -1.72
C LYS A 10 1.34 -57.08 -1.48
N LYS A 11 0.59 -57.08 -0.38
CA LYS A 11 -0.18 -55.91 0.06
C LYS A 11 0.79 -54.85 0.59
N ILE A 12 0.76 -53.73 -0.13
CA ILE A 12 1.45 -52.48 0.09
C ILE A 12 1.21 -51.99 1.53
N ILE A 13 2.28 -51.88 2.33
CA ILE A 13 2.27 -51.30 3.69
C ILE A 13 2.49 -49.79 3.58
N VAL A 14 1.70 -49.12 2.72
CA VAL A 14 1.81 -47.68 2.46
C VAL A 14 0.42 -47.18 2.10
N ASP A 15 -0.50 -47.07 3.07
CA ASP A 15 -1.76 -46.37 2.77
C ASP A 15 -2.53 -45.75 3.95
N GLU A 16 -2.12 -45.98 5.21
CA GLU A 16 -2.79 -45.41 6.39
C GLU A 16 -2.01 -44.29 7.08
N ASP A 17 -0.69 -44.44 7.28
CA ASP A 17 0.10 -43.40 7.98
C ASP A 17 0.18 -42.07 7.21
N TRP A 18 0.29 -42.12 5.88
CA TRP A 18 0.40 -40.89 5.06
C TRP A 18 -0.92 -40.10 4.99
N LYS A 19 -2.08 -40.79 5.07
CA LYS A 19 -3.40 -40.14 5.07
C LYS A 19 -3.67 -39.42 6.38
N ALA A 20 -3.25 -40.01 7.50
CA ALA A 20 -3.37 -39.41 8.82
C ALA A 20 -2.51 -38.14 8.94
N GLU A 21 -1.30 -38.17 8.38
CA GLU A 21 -0.38 -37.02 8.38
C GLU A 21 -0.90 -35.88 7.50
N ALA A 22 -1.38 -36.18 6.29
CA ALA A 22 -1.98 -35.20 5.39
C ALA A 22 -3.24 -34.52 6.00
N GLN A 23 -4.03 -35.25 6.77
CA GLN A 23 -5.22 -34.69 7.41
C GLN A 23 -4.87 -33.81 8.61
N LYS A 24 -3.88 -34.22 9.40
CA LYS A 24 -3.37 -33.43 10.53
C LYS A 24 -2.70 -32.14 10.06
N GLU A 25 -1.92 -32.19 8.98
CA GLU A 25 -1.36 -30.98 8.35
C GLU A 25 -2.47 -30.04 7.85
N LYS A 26 -3.52 -30.60 7.22
CA LYS A 26 -4.65 -29.80 6.74
C LYS A 26 -5.45 -29.15 7.87
N GLU A 27 -5.64 -29.85 8.99
CA GLU A 27 -6.30 -29.30 10.19
C GLU A 27 -5.44 -28.24 10.88
N ILE A 28 -4.12 -28.42 10.95
CA ILE A 28 -3.19 -27.41 11.47
C ILE A 28 -3.18 -26.17 10.59
N LEU A 29 -3.14 -26.33 9.26
CA LEU A 29 -3.22 -25.24 8.30
C LEU A 29 -4.57 -24.50 8.40
N ALA A 30 -5.68 -25.25 8.53
CA ALA A 30 -7.01 -24.65 8.70
C ALA A 30 -7.12 -23.87 10.02
N ALA A 31 -6.61 -24.42 11.13
CA ALA A 31 -6.60 -23.72 12.42
C ALA A 31 -5.67 -22.50 12.41
N GLN A 32 -4.56 -22.55 11.68
CA GLN A 32 -3.68 -21.39 11.47
C GLN A 32 -4.37 -20.32 10.62
N GLU A 33 -5.07 -20.70 9.55
CA GLU A 33 -5.86 -19.78 8.72
C GLU A 33 -7.04 -19.15 9.47
N GLU A 34 -7.72 -19.92 10.32
CA GLU A 34 -8.80 -19.41 11.19
C GLU A 34 -8.24 -18.46 12.24
N ALA A 35 -7.15 -18.80 12.92
CA ALA A 35 -6.48 -17.91 13.87
C ALA A 35 -5.92 -16.64 13.20
N GLU A 36 -5.48 -16.72 11.94
CA GLU A 36 -5.03 -15.57 11.16
C GLU A 36 -6.21 -14.70 10.68
N LYS A 37 -7.38 -15.30 10.40
CA LYS A 37 -8.62 -14.57 10.12
C LYS A 37 -9.16 -13.87 11.37
N GLU A 38 -9.19 -14.55 12.51
CA GLU A 38 -9.60 -13.97 13.80
C GLU A 38 -8.67 -12.80 14.21
N LYS A 39 -7.35 -12.95 14.04
CA LYS A 39 -6.39 -11.85 14.26
C LYS A 39 -6.52 -10.69 13.26
N LYS A 40 -7.07 -10.92 12.07
CA LYS A 40 -7.36 -9.86 11.08
C LYS A 40 -8.69 -9.17 11.36
N GLU A 41 -9.60 -9.81 12.10
CA GLU A 41 -10.89 -9.25 12.49
C GLU A 41 -10.82 -8.42 13.78
N GLU A 42 -9.89 -8.73 14.69
CA GLU A 42 -9.67 -7.90 15.88
C GLU A 42 -8.83 -6.65 15.56
N VAL A 43 -9.49 -5.49 15.61
CA VAL A 43 -8.95 -4.12 15.51
C VAL A 43 -8.68 -3.62 14.08
N LYS A 44 -9.73 -3.51 13.28
CA LYS A 44 -9.81 -2.33 12.40
C LYS A 44 -10.12 -1.13 13.30
N PRO A 45 -9.21 -0.16 13.49
CA PRO A 45 -9.59 1.07 14.17
C PRO A 45 -10.82 1.62 13.43
N ASP A 46 -11.88 1.91 14.17
CA ASP A 46 -13.06 2.59 13.67
C ASP A 46 -12.68 4.05 13.38
N ARG A 47 -11.93 4.22 12.29
CA ARG A 47 -11.72 5.50 11.64
C ARG A 47 -13.05 5.76 10.95
N GLY A 48 -13.89 6.58 11.60
CA GLY A 48 -15.21 6.96 11.13
C GLY A 48 -15.20 7.45 9.66
N PRO A 49 -16.37 7.81 9.11
CA PRO A 49 -16.48 8.12 7.69
C PRO A 49 -15.46 9.20 7.29
N LEU A 50 -14.73 8.95 6.21
CA LEU A 50 -13.80 9.93 5.65
C LEU A 50 -14.58 11.21 5.29
N PRO A 51 -14.01 12.40 5.52
CA PRO A 51 -14.63 13.63 5.06
C PRO A 51 -14.77 13.62 3.54
N GLU A 52 -15.75 14.35 3.02
CA GLU A 52 -15.88 14.54 1.58
C GLU A 52 -14.61 15.19 1.02
N GLY A 53 -14.08 14.60 -0.05
CA GLY A 53 -12.91 15.14 -0.73
C GLY A 53 -13.22 16.49 -1.37
N ASN A 54 -12.29 17.43 -1.28
CA ASN A 54 -12.37 18.71 -1.96
C ASN A 54 -11.04 19.03 -2.65
N PHE A 55 -11.07 19.99 -3.58
CA PHE A 55 -9.91 20.35 -4.39
C PHE A 55 -8.72 20.83 -3.53
N ALA A 56 -8.99 21.64 -2.51
CA ALA A 56 -7.95 22.13 -1.60
C ALA A 56 -7.26 20.98 -0.83
N ALA A 57 -8.01 19.94 -0.44
CA ALA A 57 -7.45 18.76 0.21
C ALA A 57 -6.53 17.96 -0.75
N LEU A 58 -6.91 17.84 -2.03
CA LEU A 58 -6.07 17.22 -3.05
C LEU A 58 -4.76 17.99 -3.25
N VAL A 59 -4.86 19.31 -3.41
CA VAL A 59 -3.68 20.19 -3.55
C VAL A 59 -2.79 20.06 -2.32
N SER A 60 -3.34 20.21 -1.11
CA SER A 60 -2.62 20.09 0.15
C SER A 60 -1.89 18.75 0.32
N MET A 61 -2.52 17.64 -0.09
CA MET A 61 -1.89 16.32 -0.08
C MET A 61 -0.65 16.29 -0.98
N LEU A 62 -0.76 16.76 -2.22
CA LEU A 62 0.37 16.82 -3.17
C LEU A 62 1.45 17.79 -2.73
N THR A 63 1.07 18.93 -2.15
CA THR A 63 2.01 19.89 -1.53
C THR A 63 2.81 19.22 -0.43
N THR A 64 2.15 18.47 0.45
CA THR A 64 2.81 17.76 1.55
C THR A 64 3.82 16.75 1.01
N GLN A 65 3.47 15.99 -0.03
CA GLN A 65 4.41 15.06 -0.68
C GLN A 65 5.60 15.79 -1.30
N SER A 66 5.36 16.92 -1.97
CA SER A 66 6.42 17.75 -2.57
C SER A 66 7.37 18.29 -1.50
N LEU A 67 6.83 18.85 -0.42
CA LEU A 67 7.63 19.38 0.69
C LEU A 67 8.41 18.29 1.43
N PHE A 68 7.81 17.10 1.58
CA PHE A 68 8.50 15.95 2.16
C PHE A 68 9.67 15.49 1.27
N ALA A 69 9.45 15.40 -0.05
CA ALA A 69 10.50 15.07 -1.00
C ALA A 69 11.61 16.14 -1.03
N LEU A 70 11.27 17.42 -0.86
CA LEU A 70 12.24 18.51 -0.72
C LEU A 70 13.01 18.49 0.62
N GLY A 71 12.70 17.59 1.54
CA GLY A 71 13.28 17.58 2.90
C GLY A 71 12.89 18.80 3.72
N LEU A 72 11.78 19.48 3.40
CA LEU A 72 11.27 20.64 4.15
C LEU A 72 10.28 20.23 5.25
N LEU A 73 9.77 19.00 5.18
CA LEU A 73 8.94 18.39 6.21
C LEU A 73 9.64 17.18 6.82
N HIS A 74 9.70 17.15 8.15
CA HIS A 74 10.27 16.05 8.92
C HIS A 74 9.26 15.53 9.93
N VAL A 75 9.08 14.21 9.98
CA VAL A 75 8.25 13.56 10.99
C VAL A 75 9.11 13.35 12.24
N LYS A 76 8.62 13.79 13.40
CA LYS A 76 9.31 13.58 14.68
C LYS A 76 9.56 12.09 14.90
N GLY A 77 10.83 11.72 15.09
CA GLY A 77 11.25 10.34 15.34
C GLY A 77 11.63 9.55 14.08
N GLN A 78 11.57 10.14 12.88
CA GLN A 78 12.21 9.59 11.69
C GLN A 78 13.63 10.15 11.52
N GLU A 79 14.50 9.34 10.90
CA GLU A 79 15.80 9.81 10.42
C GLU A 79 15.61 10.90 9.37
N GLU A 80 16.47 11.91 9.45
CA GLU A 80 16.53 13.00 8.47
C GLU A 80 16.93 12.39 7.12
N LYS A 81 16.06 12.54 6.12
CA LYS A 81 16.33 12.06 4.76
C LYS A 81 16.85 13.21 3.92
N GLU A 82 17.85 12.91 3.09
CA GLU A 82 18.29 13.86 2.09
C GLU A 82 17.14 14.19 1.11
N PRO A 83 17.06 15.44 0.61
CA PRO A 83 16.06 15.82 -0.38
C PRO A 83 16.13 14.96 -1.65
N ASP A 84 14.99 14.43 -2.06
CA ASP A 84 14.80 13.74 -3.33
C ASP A 84 14.20 14.74 -4.34
N LEU A 85 15.08 15.39 -5.09
CA LEU A 85 14.70 16.40 -6.08
C LEU A 85 13.92 15.81 -7.26
N GLU A 86 14.13 14.55 -7.64
CA GLU A 86 13.37 13.93 -8.72
C GLU A 86 11.92 13.71 -8.30
N MET A 87 11.70 13.21 -7.08
CA MET A 87 10.36 13.04 -6.52
C MET A 87 9.66 14.38 -6.26
N ALA A 88 10.39 15.38 -5.76
CA ALA A 88 9.83 16.71 -5.58
C ALA A 88 9.34 17.30 -6.91
N LYS A 89 10.16 17.20 -7.96
CA LYS A 89 9.79 17.65 -9.31
C LYS A 89 8.57 16.88 -9.84
N TYR A 90 8.53 15.57 -9.67
CA TYR A 90 7.40 14.77 -10.11
C TYR A 90 6.06 15.23 -9.49
N HIS A 91 6.05 15.51 -8.18
CA HIS A 91 4.83 16.01 -7.52
C HIS A 91 4.43 17.41 -7.96
N ILE A 92 5.41 18.28 -8.21
CA ILE A 92 5.18 19.61 -8.79
C ILE A 92 4.59 19.49 -10.21
N ASP A 93 5.17 18.67 -11.07
CA ASP A 93 4.70 18.43 -12.44
C ASP A 93 3.23 17.90 -12.46
N ILE A 94 2.85 17.09 -11.45
CA ILE A 94 1.45 16.66 -11.26
C ILE A 94 0.54 17.85 -10.94
N LEU A 95 0.94 18.73 -10.03
CA LEU A 95 0.17 19.92 -9.68
C LEU A 95 0.01 20.87 -10.88
N GLU A 96 1.06 21.04 -11.69
CA GLU A 96 0.99 21.80 -12.95
C GLU A 96 0.03 21.15 -13.94
N THR A 97 0.10 19.82 -14.11
CA THR A 97 -0.83 19.08 -14.95
C THR A 97 -2.28 19.27 -14.49
N ILE A 98 -2.53 19.27 -13.18
CA ILE A 98 -3.85 19.55 -12.61
C ILE A 98 -4.28 20.98 -12.94
N GLN A 99 -3.40 21.98 -12.82
CA GLN A 99 -3.68 23.36 -13.17
C GLN A 99 -4.10 23.49 -14.64
N GLU A 100 -3.36 22.86 -15.54
CA GLU A 100 -3.65 22.88 -16.97
C GLU A 100 -4.98 22.19 -17.29
N LYS A 101 -5.23 21.01 -16.71
CA LYS A 101 -6.43 20.21 -16.99
C LYS A 101 -7.70 20.77 -16.36
N THR A 102 -7.59 21.58 -15.31
CA THR A 102 -8.73 22.17 -14.61
C THR A 102 -8.97 23.64 -14.99
N LYS A 103 -8.18 24.20 -15.90
CA LYS A 103 -8.31 25.59 -16.34
C LYS A 103 -9.72 25.92 -16.83
N GLY A 104 -10.30 26.98 -16.29
CA GLY A 104 -11.68 27.41 -16.60
C GLY A 104 -12.77 26.65 -15.83
N ASN A 105 -12.40 25.66 -15.01
CA ASN A 105 -13.32 24.91 -14.14
C ASN A 105 -13.07 25.14 -12.64
N LEU A 106 -12.06 25.93 -12.29
CA LEU A 106 -11.74 26.29 -10.91
C LEU A 106 -12.53 27.51 -10.45
N THR A 107 -12.89 27.55 -9.16
CA THR A 107 -13.31 28.81 -8.54
C THR A 107 -12.12 29.77 -8.39
N PRO A 108 -12.35 31.09 -8.23
CA PRO A 108 -11.26 32.04 -8.00
C PRO A 108 -10.38 31.69 -6.79
N GLU A 109 -10.99 31.15 -5.73
CA GLU A 109 -10.28 30.68 -4.54
C GLU A 109 -9.40 29.47 -4.86
N GLU A 110 -9.92 28.48 -5.58
CA GLU A 110 -9.17 27.28 -5.96
C GLU A 110 -7.99 27.61 -6.87
N GLU A 111 -8.20 28.49 -7.85
CA GLU A 111 -7.15 28.97 -8.75
C GLU A 111 -6.04 29.70 -7.97
N THR A 112 -6.43 30.54 -7.01
CA THR A 112 -5.48 31.26 -6.15
C THR A 112 -4.67 30.29 -5.28
N VAL A 113 -5.34 29.32 -4.65
CA VAL A 113 -4.69 28.31 -3.80
C VAL A 113 -3.67 27.51 -4.59
N LEU A 114 -4.05 27.00 -5.77
CA LEU A 114 -3.15 26.21 -6.61
C LEU A 114 -1.97 27.03 -7.13
N SER A 115 -2.23 28.25 -7.61
CA SER A 115 -1.18 29.11 -8.17
C SER A 115 -0.16 29.54 -7.12
N ASN A 116 -0.62 29.91 -5.91
CA ASN A 116 0.28 30.25 -4.81
C ASN A 116 1.10 29.03 -4.36
N THR A 117 0.46 27.87 -4.27
CA THR A 117 1.13 26.60 -3.92
C THR A 117 2.25 26.28 -4.92
N LEU A 118 1.97 26.33 -6.22
CA LEU A 118 2.98 26.07 -7.25
C LEU A 118 4.16 27.05 -7.17
N ASN A 119 3.88 28.34 -6.97
CA ASN A 119 4.93 29.35 -6.81
C ASN A 119 5.83 29.07 -5.60
N GLU A 120 5.24 28.74 -4.45
CA GLU A 120 5.98 28.40 -3.23
C GLU A 120 6.84 27.13 -3.43
N LEU A 121 6.28 26.10 -4.05
CA LEU A 121 7.00 24.86 -4.32
C LEU A 121 8.15 25.06 -5.32
N HIS A 122 7.97 25.86 -6.37
CA HIS A 122 9.04 26.21 -7.31
C HIS A 122 10.19 26.95 -6.63
N MET A 123 9.88 27.93 -5.78
CA MET A 123 10.90 28.64 -5.02
C MET A 123 11.62 27.70 -4.04
N GLY A 124 10.86 26.81 -3.37
CA GLY A 124 11.43 25.78 -2.49
C GLY A 124 12.36 24.85 -3.25
N TYR A 125 11.95 24.38 -4.42
CA TYR A 125 12.75 23.53 -5.29
C TYR A 125 14.07 24.19 -5.69
N VAL A 126 14.02 25.41 -6.21
CA VAL A 126 15.23 26.16 -6.63
C VAL A 126 16.17 26.38 -5.44
N ARG A 127 15.63 26.66 -4.24
CA ARG A 127 16.43 26.86 -3.03
C ARG A 127 17.16 25.59 -2.58
N VAL A 128 16.58 24.42 -2.77
CA VAL A 128 17.18 23.14 -2.37
C VAL A 128 18.10 22.59 -3.45
N ALA A 129 17.77 22.82 -4.72
CA ALA A 129 18.54 22.34 -5.87
C ALA A 129 19.76 23.22 -6.21
N GLY A 130 19.78 24.49 -5.79
CA GLY A 130 20.86 25.45 -6.01
C GLY A 130 21.79 25.57 -4.81
#